data_AF-A0A2E6VRX9-F1
#
_entry.id   AF-A0A2E6VRX9-F1
#
_cell.length_a   1.000
_cell.length_b   1.000
_cell.length_c   1.000
_cell.angle_alpha   90.00
_cell.angle_beta   90.00
_cell.angle_gamma   90.00
#
_symmetry.space_group_name_H-M   'P 1'
#
loop_
_entity.id
_entity.type
_entity.pdbx_description
1 polymer ?
#
loop_
_entity_poly.entity_id
_entity_poly.type
_entity_poly.pdbx_seq_one_letter_code
_entity_poly.pdbx_strand_id
1 'polypeptide(L)'
;MGGIQLTNLDVVLIIAYVIAIYGFGLYFARHTKSTTDYFFSGRKFAWWIIAFSMIASIVGSYSFIKYSAAGFTYGLSSSMSYLNDWFFMPLWMFGWLPIMYYARIVSVPEYFERRFDRKTRLMALIFISLYLVGYIGINFYTLGVALNTLLGLDTFVAAALVSVGTAIYVFSGGQTAVIMTDLLQGVVLLAAGLAIFILGFDYLGGGSLLAGIENFWNGLPQSHRFMLADFNQPSKFHFVGVFWQDAIAGSIAVYFFNQGILMRFLALKSVHEGRKAIVASLVVLFPLAVLAVGNAGWLGAAMHNLGMIPEAYANPNPKDVFVVVTKILVQPGLFGLVMAALLAALMSSTDTLINATSAVVVNDILKPFAWPGRSDEEYLKLARWISVVAAGVGLSLVPLYMSFKSIYLAHATFVATITPPMAVCVIMGFVWKRMTANAAFWTLLGGGFAVGFSIFVPDVITPFAHGVSDEGGFKYMRALYGLVVSGVIGVVVTLITSPKKSDEEIKGLTLSSLKQAEQDFKGAVPVNKKVGRVVKLQVQVVPPQPDNGLSLHPDDLAVMSADVGDMIYVADGRWYLGGLRAAHAVVTSSDGEQGVVKIPSNIVHENNLLPEKGVRVEKLL
;
A
#
# COMPACT_ATOMS: atom_id res chain seq x y z
N MET A 1 26.39 17.17 -14.44
CA MET A 1 27.01 15.85 -14.17
C MET A 1 26.78 15.00 -15.39
N GLY A 2 27.82 14.34 -15.92
CA GLY A 2 27.69 13.50 -17.11
C GLY A 2 26.65 12.41 -16.87
N GLY A 3 25.59 12.37 -17.69
CA GLY A 3 24.54 11.37 -17.57
C GLY A 3 25.13 9.96 -17.62
N ILE A 4 24.53 9.06 -16.86
CA ILE A 4 24.86 7.63 -16.95
C ILE A 4 24.53 7.21 -18.39
N GLN A 5 25.53 6.93 -19.21
CA GLN A 5 25.31 6.53 -20.59
C GLN A 5 24.70 5.12 -20.60
N LEU A 6 23.38 5.06 -20.80
CA LEU A 6 22.67 3.83 -21.14
C LEU A 6 23.06 3.40 -22.56
N THR A 7 23.15 2.09 -22.78
CA THR A 7 23.29 1.57 -24.13
C THR A 7 21.96 1.66 -24.88
N ASN A 8 22.00 1.64 -26.22
CA ASN A 8 20.78 1.62 -27.02
C ASN A 8 19.88 0.41 -26.67
N LEU A 9 20.50 -0.72 -26.31
CA LEU A 9 19.77 -1.91 -25.86
C LEU A 9 19.02 -1.65 -24.55
N ASP A 10 19.64 -0.97 -23.58
CA ASP A 10 18.99 -0.64 -22.31
C ASP A 10 17.76 0.24 -22.53
N VAL A 11 17.88 1.27 -23.39
CA VAL A 11 16.77 2.17 -23.70
C VAL A 11 15.61 1.43 -24.37
N VAL A 12 15.90 0.56 -25.34
CA VAL A 12 14.87 -0.26 -26.00
C VAL A 12 14.15 -1.16 -25.01
N LEU A 13 14.87 -1.81 -24.09
CA LEU A 13 14.26 -2.69 -23.09
C LEU A 13 13.40 -1.92 -22.09
N ILE A 14 13.81 -0.71 -21.68
CA ILE A 14 13.00 0.17 -20.83
C ILE A 14 11.69 0.53 -21.54
N ILE A 15 11.76 0.98 -22.80
CA ILE A 15 10.57 1.35 -23.58
C ILE A 15 9.63 0.14 -23.77
N ALA A 16 10.18 -1.00 -24.16
CA ALA A 16 9.41 -2.23 -24.37
C ALA A 16 8.70 -2.67 -23.08
N TYR A 17 9.38 -2.58 -21.95
CA TYR A 17 8.81 -2.88 -20.64
C TYR A 17 7.66 -1.94 -20.28
N VAL A 18 7.85 -0.62 -20.44
CA VAL A 18 6.81 0.38 -20.16
C VAL A 18 5.57 0.13 -21.02
N ILE A 19 5.74 -0.16 -22.31
CA ILE A 19 4.64 -0.52 -23.22
C ILE A 19 3.94 -1.80 -22.75
N ALA A 20 4.70 -2.83 -22.33
CA ALA A 20 4.14 -4.07 -21.85
C ALA A 20 3.29 -3.88 -20.59
N ILE A 21 3.75 -3.08 -19.62
CA ILE A 21 2.99 -2.77 -18.40
C ILE A 21 1.70 -2.00 -18.72
N TYR A 22 1.76 -0.97 -19.58
CA TYR A 22 0.55 -0.24 -19.97
C TYR A 22 -0.44 -1.13 -20.73
N GLY A 23 0.05 -1.95 -21.66
CA GLY A 23 -0.78 -2.93 -22.38
C GLY A 23 -1.43 -3.94 -21.44
N PHE A 24 -0.69 -4.41 -20.43
CA PHE A 24 -1.20 -5.31 -19.40
C PHE A 24 -2.31 -4.65 -18.56
N GLY A 25 -2.11 -3.41 -18.12
CA GLY A 25 -3.12 -2.65 -17.39
C GLY A 25 -4.41 -2.44 -18.20
N LEU A 26 -4.28 -2.05 -19.48
CA LEU A 26 -5.41 -1.88 -20.40
C LEU A 26 -6.15 -3.20 -20.67
N TYR A 27 -5.44 -4.32 -20.75
CA TYR A 27 -6.07 -5.64 -20.91
C TYR A 27 -6.99 -6.00 -19.73
N PHE A 28 -6.61 -5.65 -18.49
CA PHE A 28 -7.43 -5.93 -17.32
C PHE A 28 -8.57 -4.93 -17.13
N ALA A 29 -8.49 -3.73 -17.74
CA ALA A 29 -9.53 -2.71 -17.68
C ALA A 29 -10.92 -3.18 -18.15
N ARG A 30 -10.98 -4.16 -19.05
CA ARG A 30 -12.24 -4.74 -19.54
C ARG A 30 -13.08 -5.47 -18.47
N HIS A 31 -12.51 -5.72 -17.29
CA HIS A 31 -13.22 -6.33 -16.17
C HIS A 31 -13.91 -5.29 -15.27
N THR A 32 -13.77 -3.99 -15.56
CA THR A 32 -14.28 -2.91 -14.72
C THR A 32 -15.58 -2.32 -15.31
N LYS A 33 -16.73 -2.73 -14.77
CA LYS A 33 -18.07 -2.35 -15.26
C LYS A 33 -18.86 -1.44 -14.32
N SER A 34 -18.59 -1.49 -13.01
CA SER A 34 -19.27 -0.71 -11.98
C SER A 34 -18.29 0.13 -11.14
N THR A 35 -18.80 1.04 -10.30
CA THR A 35 -17.94 1.76 -9.33
C THR A 35 -17.33 0.81 -8.30
N THR A 36 -18.04 -0.27 -7.93
CA THR A 36 -17.53 -1.28 -7.01
C THR A 36 -16.37 -2.07 -7.63
N ASP A 37 -16.43 -2.36 -8.92
CA ASP A 37 -15.30 -2.96 -9.64
C ASP A 37 -14.14 -1.98 -9.77
N TYR A 38 -14.45 -0.70 -10.05
CA TYR A 38 -13.44 0.34 -10.26
C TYR A 38 -12.64 0.67 -9.00
N PHE A 39 -13.28 0.69 -7.82
CA PHE A 39 -12.59 1.03 -6.56
C PHE A 39 -12.20 -0.18 -5.71
N PHE A 40 -12.97 -1.26 -5.73
CA PHE A 40 -12.81 -2.39 -4.81
C PHE A 40 -12.71 -3.75 -5.52
N SER A 41 -12.56 -3.77 -6.85
CA SER A 41 -12.43 -4.99 -7.65
C SER A 41 -13.49 -6.06 -7.34
N GLY A 42 -14.70 -5.63 -6.98
CA GLY A 42 -15.81 -6.52 -6.64
C GLY A 42 -15.64 -7.35 -5.36
N ARG A 43 -14.60 -7.09 -4.53
CA ARG A 43 -14.23 -7.89 -3.34
C ARG A 43 -13.96 -9.36 -3.65
N LYS A 44 -13.20 -9.63 -4.70
CA LYS A 44 -13.04 -10.99 -5.22
C LYS A 44 -11.66 -11.58 -5.02
N PHE A 45 -10.63 -10.79 -4.71
CA PHE A 45 -9.27 -11.28 -4.81
C PHE A 45 -8.83 -12.19 -3.68
N ALA A 46 -7.92 -13.10 -4.02
CA ALA A 46 -7.17 -13.93 -3.08
C ALA A 46 -6.00 -13.14 -2.45
N TRP A 47 -5.59 -13.59 -1.27
CA TRP A 47 -4.58 -12.92 -0.44
C TRP A 47 -3.25 -12.67 -1.16
N TRP A 48 -2.79 -13.62 -1.99
CA TRP A 48 -1.47 -13.54 -2.62
C TRP A 48 -1.38 -12.44 -3.68
N ILE A 49 -2.48 -12.16 -4.41
CA ILE A 49 -2.53 -11.05 -5.37
C ILE A 49 -2.30 -9.73 -4.65
N ILE A 50 -3.02 -9.52 -3.54
CA ILE A 50 -2.90 -8.30 -2.74
C ILE A 50 -1.53 -8.24 -2.06
N ALA A 51 -1.00 -9.35 -1.55
CA ALA A 51 0.31 -9.38 -0.91
C ALA A 51 1.44 -8.92 -1.87
N PHE A 52 1.46 -9.39 -3.12
CA PHE A 52 2.43 -8.91 -4.12
C PHE A 52 2.16 -7.47 -4.55
N SER A 53 0.90 -7.09 -4.72
CA SER A 53 0.54 -5.70 -5.05
C SER A 53 0.99 -4.72 -3.96
N MET A 54 0.88 -5.11 -2.69
CA MET A 54 1.38 -4.35 -1.55
C MET A 54 2.88 -4.09 -1.62
N ILE A 55 3.69 -5.06 -2.07
CA ILE A 55 5.13 -4.84 -2.25
C ILE A 55 5.38 -3.74 -3.26
N ALA A 56 4.77 -3.82 -4.43
CA ALA A 56 5.02 -2.84 -5.50
C ALA A 56 4.65 -1.41 -5.06
N SER A 57 3.56 -1.26 -4.30
CA SER A 57 3.13 0.05 -3.81
C SER A 57 3.94 0.56 -2.60
N ILE A 58 4.38 -0.32 -1.70
CA ILE A 58 5.18 0.08 -0.55
C ILE A 58 6.63 0.35 -0.97
N VAL A 59 7.17 -0.47 -1.86
CA VAL A 59 8.52 -0.36 -2.39
C VAL A 59 8.53 0.58 -3.60
N GLY A 60 8.29 1.88 -3.37
CA GLY A 60 8.45 2.90 -4.43
C GLY A 60 9.92 3.07 -4.84
N SER A 61 10.24 3.61 -6.04
CA SER A 61 11.67 3.64 -6.48
C SER A 61 12.60 4.45 -5.60
N TYR A 62 12.09 5.45 -4.87
CA TYR A 62 12.92 6.18 -3.92
C TYR A 62 13.55 5.21 -2.93
N SER A 63 12.90 4.09 -2.65
CA SER A 63 13.43 3.01 -1.80
C SER A 63 14.79 2.51 -2.26
N PHE A 64 14.98 2.20 -3.54
CA PHE A 64 16.25 1.67 -4.02
C PHE A 64 17.39 2.68 -3.81
N ILE A 65 17.16 3.94 -4.15
CA ILE A 65 18.15 5.00 -3.97
C ILE A 65 18.35 5.32 -2.48
N LYS A 66 17.27 5.53 -1.72
CA LYS A 66 17.25 5.87 -0.29
C LYS A 66 17.92 4.79 0.54
N TYR A 67 17.53 3.53 0.37
CA TYR A 67 18.00 2.42 1.20
C TYR A 67 19.36 1.90 0.77
N SER A 68 19.73 2.04 -0.49
CA SER A 68 21.13 1.83 -0.88
C SER A 68 22.03 2.92 -0.29
N ALA A 69 21.62 4.19 -0.34
CA ALA A 69 22.37 5.27 0.30
C ALA A 69 22.51 5.06 1.82
N ALA A 70 21.42 4.70 2.49
CA ALA A 70 21.43 4.39 3.92
C ALA A 70 22.24 3.11 4.22
N GLY A 71 22.14 2.07 3.38
CA GLY A 71 22.88 0.83 3.54
C GLY A 71 24.38 1.01 3.35
N PHE A 72 24.79 1.88 2.43
CA PHE A 72 26.19 2.25 2.25
C PHE A 72 26.74 3.03 3.45
N THR A 73 25.93 3.95 4.00
CA THR A 73 26.36 4.84 5.08
C THR A 73 26.30 4.19 6.45
N TYR A 74 25.26 3.41 6.74
CA TYR A 74 24.92 2.90 8.08
C TYR A 74 24.81 1.35 8.15
N GLY A 75 24.97 0.65 7.03
CA GLY A 75 25.00 -0.81 6.99
C GLY A 75 23.63 -1.47 7.06
N LEU A 76 23.59 -2.66 7.67
CA LEU A 76 22.39 -3.48 7.79
C LEU A 76 21.29 -2.81 8.62
N SER A 77 21.62 -1.82 9.45
CA SER A 77 20.64 -1.02 10.20
C SER A 77 19.63 -0.28 9.30
N SER A 78 19.96 -0.07 8.01
CA SER A 78 19.04 0.50 7.04
C SER A 78 17.78 -0.35 6.80
N SER A 79 17.86 -1.67 7.05
CA SER A 79 16.76 -2.64 6.89
C SER A 79 15.55 -2.36 7.78
N MET A 80 15.77 -1.71 8.92
CA MET A 80 14.73 -1.32 9.88
C MET A 80 13.59 -0.52 9.25
N SER A 81 13.86 0.18 8.16
CA SER A 81 12.86 1.03 7.49
C SER A 81 11.66 0.26 6.92
N TYR A 82 11.78 -1.05 6.72
CA TYR A 82 10.66 -1.94 6.30
C TYR A 82 10.38 -3.07 7.30
N LEU A 83 11.37 -3.43 8.13
CA LEU A 83 11.18 -4.50 9.11
C LEU A 83 10.53 -4.04 10.41
N ASN A 84 10.19 -2.76 10.55
CA ASN A 84 9.62 -2.21 11.79
C ASN A 84 8.08 -2.12 11.81
N ASP A 85 7.37 -2.48 10.75
CA ASP A 85 5.90 -2.28 10.68
C ASP A 85 5.08 -3.15 11.65
N TRP A 86 5.69 -4.18 12.25
CA TRP A 86 4.99 -5.23 13.00
C TRP A 86 4.24 -4.76 14.26
N PHE A 87 4.60 -3.61 14.87
CA PHE A 87 4.02 -3.17 16.15
C PHE A 87 2.49 -2.96 16.10
N PHE A 88 1.97 -2.38 15.02
CA PHE A 88 0.53 -2.12 14.86
C PHE A 88 -0.22 -3.17 14.05
N MET A 89 0.49 -4.15 13.50
CA MET A 89 -0.12 -5.15 12.61
C MET A 89 -1.16 -6.02 13.30
N PRO A 90 -0.96 -6.52 14.54
CA PRO A 90 -2.02 -7.24 15.25
C PRO A 90 -3.27 -6.36 15.44
N LEU A 91 -3.08 -5.12 15.86
CA LEU A 91 -4.18 -4.18 16.06
C LEU A 91 -4.94 -3.89 14.75
N TRP A 92 -4.20 -3.79 13.64
CA TRP A 92 -4.78 -3.62 12.32
C TRP A 92 -5.54 -4.86 11.85
N MET A 93 -4.93 -6.05 11.94
CA MET A 93 -5.46 -7.35 11.48
C MET A 93 -6.72 -7.80 12.21
N PHE A 94 -6.77 -7.55 13.52
CA PHE A 94 -7.83 -8.01 14.40
C PHE A 94 -8.81 -6.89 14.77
N GLY A 95 -8.48 -5.64 14.48
CA GLY A 95 -9.32 -4.48 14.73
C GLY A 95 -9.73 -3.74 13.48
N TRP A 96 -8.80 -2.94 12.93
CA TRP A 96 -9.12 -1.97 11.88
C TRP A 96 -9.63 -2.60 10.58
N LEU A 97 -8.92 -3.59 10.03
CA LEU A 97 -9.34 -4.26 8.80
C LEU A 97 -10.76 -4.88 8.93
N PRO A 98 -11.05 -5.69 9.98
CA PRO A 98 -12.40 -6.22 10.15
C PRO A 98 -13.49 -5.15 10.32
N ILE A 99 -13.21 -4.04 11.02
CA ILE A 99 -14.16 -2.92 11.15
C ILE A 99 -14.50 -2.36 9.76
N MET A 100 -13.48 -2.00 8.98
CA MET A 100 -13.68 -1.42 7.65
C MET A 100 -14.43 -2.38 6.72
N TYR A 101 -14.09 -3.67 6.78
CA TYR A 101 -14.69 -4.69 5.93
C TYR A 101 -16.14 -5.01 6.32
N TYR A 102 -16.40 -5.38 7.58
CA TYR A 102 -17.71 -5.83 8.04
C TYR A 102 -18.73 -4.70 8.15
N ALA A 103 -18.31 -3.49 8.57
CA ALA A 103 -19.19 -2.32 8.58
C ALA A 103 -19.42 -1.73 7.17
N ARG A 104 -18.82 -2.33 6.13
CA ARG A 104 -18.91 -1.90 4.72
C ARG A 104 -18.53 -0.43 4.54
N ILE A 105 -17.46 -0.01 5.22
CA ILE A 105 -16.93 1.35 5.12
C ILE A 105 -15.98 1.38 3.93
N VAL A 106 -16.23 2.32 3.02
CA VAL A 106 -15.49 2.44 1.76
C VAL A 106 -14.34 3.43 1.85
N SER A 107 -14.36 4.34 2.84
CA SER A 107 -13.32 5.36 3.01
C SER A 107 -13.09 5.76 4.47
N VAL A 108 -11.91 6.33 4.74
CA VAL A 108 -11.58 6.85 6.08
C VAL A 108 -12.50 8.02 6.46
N PRO A 109 -12.78 9.04 5.62
CA PRO A 109 -13.72 10.09 6.00
C PRO A 109 -15.11 9.56 6.35
N GLU A 110 -15.59 8.55 5.63
CA GLU A 110 -16.85 7.87 5.98
C GLU A 110 -16.82 7.24 7.37
N TYR A 111 -15.73 6.56 7.73
CA TYR A 111 -15.54 6.08 9.09
C TYR A 111 -15.68 7.22 10.10
N PHE A 112 -15.05 8.37 9.86
CA PHE A 112 -15.12 9.52 10.76
C PHE A 112 -16.55 10.07 10.90
N GLU A 113 -17.35 10.09 9.83
CA GLU A 113 -18.75 10.51 9.94
C GLU A 113 -19.58 9.53 10.76
N ARG A 114 -19.47 8.23 10.45
CA ARG A 114 -20.22 7.18 11.13
C ARG A 114 -19.83 7.09 12.60
N ARG A 115 -18.53 7.22 12.92
CA ARG A 115 -18.00 7.15 14.30
C ARG A 115 -18.23 8.43 15.10
N PHE A 116 -18.14 9.59 14.45
CA PHE A 116 -18.21 10.89 15.12
C PHE A 116 -19.36 11.73 14.53
N ASP A 117 -19.07 12.72 13.70
CA ASP A 117 -20.06 13.57 13.07
C ASP A 117 -19.56 14.14 11.74
N ARG A 118 -20.46 14.84 11.04
CA ARG A 118 -20.20 15.44 9.72
C ARG A 118 -19.11 16.52 9.75
N LYS A 119 -18.94 17.25 10.85
CA LYS A 119 -17.86 18.25 10.98
C LYS A 119 -16.49 17.56 11.01
N THR A 120 -16.40 16.48 11.77
CA THR A 120 -15.17 15.70 11.88
C THR A 120 -14.83 14.99 10.56
N ARG A 121 -15.83 14.51 9.82
CA ARG A 121 -15.66 13.99 8.44
C ARG A 121 -14.99 15.01 7.52
N LEU A 122 -15.49 16.25 7.49
CA LEU A 122 -14.93 17.29 6.62
C LEU A 122 -13.46 17.61 6.97
N MET A 123 -13.13 17.61 8.26
CA MET A 123 -11.75 17.77 8.69
C MET A 123 -10.87 16.58 8.25
N ALA A 124 -11.34 15.35 8.41
CA ALA A 124 -10.63 14.16 7.94
C ALA A 124 -10.46 14.17 6.41
N LEU A 125 -11.48 14.63 5.68
CA LEU A 125 -11.44 14.82 4.23
C LEU A 125 -10.34 15.81 3.82
N ILE A 126 -10.21 16.96 4.49
CA ILE A 126 -9.15 17.93 4.19
C ILE A 126 -7.77 17.29 4.37
N PHE A 127 -7.54 16.62 5.51
CA PHE A 127 -6.26 15.99 5.80
C PHE A 127 -5.92 14.88 4.80
N ILE A 128 -6.87 14.00 4.48
CA ILE A 128 -6.63 12.90 3.54
C ILE A 128 -6.46 13.41 2.11
N SER A 129 -7.22 14.42 1.68
CA SER A 129 -7.08 15.00 0.34
C SER A 129 -5.74 15.70 0.17
N LEU A 130 -5.30 16.46 1.19
CA LEU A 130 -3.95 17.01 1.21
C LEU A 130 -2.94 15.86 1.09
N TYR A 131 -3.01 14.86 1.98
CA TYR A 131 -2.11 13.72 2.00
C TYR A 131 -1.97 13.06 0.62
N LEU A 132 -3.10 12.68 0.02
CA LEU A 132 -3.12 11.98 -1.27
C LEU A 132 -2.55 12.84 -2.40
N VAL A 133 -3.03 14.07 -2.57
CA VAL A 133 -2.61 14.94 -3.68
C VAL A 133 -1.15 15.35 -3.55
N GLY A 134 -0.71 15.69 -2.33
CA GLY A 134 0.69 16.01 -2.06
C GLY A 134 1.60 14.81 -2.36
N TYR A 135 1.17 13.58 -2.00
CA TYR A 135 1.90 12.37 -2.32
C TYR A 135 1.96 12.07 -3.83
N ILE A 136 0.91 12.36 -4.60
CA ILE A 136 0.98 12.21 -6.06
C ILE A 136 2.10 13.11 -6.62
N GLY A 137 2.13 14.38 -6.23
CA GLY A 137 3.12 15.32 -6.74
C GLY A 137 4.56 14.96 -6.36
N ILE A 138 4.80 14.47 -5.14
CA ILE A 138 6.16 14.07 -4.75
C ILE A 138 6.63 12.80 -5.46
N ASN A 139 5.70 11.88 -5.76
CA ASN A 139 6.02 10.69 -6.55
C ASN A 139 6.37 11.08 -8.00
N PHE A 140 5.60 11.97 -8.63
CA PHE A 140 5.95 12.49 -9.96
C PHE A 140 7.28 13.23 -9.98
N TYR A 141 7.57 14.05 -8.97
CA TYR A 141 8.87 14.72 -8.86
C TYR A 141 10.02 13.70 -8.76
N THR A 142 9.89 12.72 -7.87
CA THR A 142 10.92 11.67 -7.67
C THR A 142 11.14 10.87 -8.96
N LEU A 143 10.07 10.56 -9.68
CA LEU A 143 10.11 9.87 -10.96
C LEU A 143 10.76 10.69 -12.07
N GLY A 144 10.45 11.99 -12.14
CA GLY A 144 11.12 12.92 -13.03
C GLY A 144 12.63 12.97 -12.78
N VAL A 145 13.06 13.03 -11.51
CA VAL A 145 14.48 13.01 -11.14
C VAL A 145 15.14 11.69 -11.51
N ALA A 146 14.47 10.56 -11.31
CA ALA A 146 14.97 9.25 -11.70
C ALA A 146 15.19 9.18 -13.22
N LEU A 147 14.19 9.57 -14.02
CA LEU A 147 14.30 9.58 -15.47
C LEU A 147 15.32 10.61 -15.98
N ASN A 148 15.48 11.76 -15.32
CA ASN A 148 16.54 12.72 -15.63
C ASN A 148 17.93 12.10 -15.43
N THR A 149 18.12 11.38 -14.31
CA THR A 149 19.39 10.73 -13.99
C THR A 149 19.74 9.64 -15.01
N LEU A 150 18.73 8.93 -15.52
CA LEU A 150 18.91 7.76 -16.39
C LEU A 150 18.96 8.11 -17.88
N LEU A 151 18.05 8.96 -18.34
CA LEU A 151 17.85 9.27 -19.75
C LEU A 151 18.28 10.70 -20.11
N GLY A 152 18.64 11.53 -19.13
CA GLY A 152 18.95 12.95 -19.34
C GLY A 152 17.72 13.82 -19.67
N LEU A 153 16.50 13.27 -19.56
CA LEU A 153 15.26 14.01 -19.81
C LEU A 153 15.06 15.11 -18.77
N ASP A 154 14.54 16.27 -19.16
CA ASP A 154 14.13 17.28 -18.18
C ASP A 154 13.17 16.67 -17.14
N THR A 155 13.37 17.04 -15.87
CA THR A 155 12.63 16.44 -14.74
C THR A 155 11.12 16.63 -14.88
N PHE A 156 10.67 17.81 -15.32
CA PHE A 156 9.25 18.09 -15.48
C PHE A 156 8.68 17.38 -16.71
N VAL A 157 9.41 17.37 -17.84
CA VAL A 157 9.01 16.64 -19.05
C VAL A 157 8.86 15.14 -18.76
N ALA A 158 9.83 14.56 -18.05
CA ALA A 158 9.80 13.16 -17.65
C ALA A 158 8.61 12.85 -16.73
N ALA A 159 8.36 13.71 -15.73
CA ALA A 159 7.19 13.58 -14.86
C ALA A 159 5.87 13.67 -15.65
N ALA A 160 5.78 14.58 -16.62
CA ALA A 160 4.59 14.75 -17.46
C ALA A 160 4.31 13.51 -18.32
N LEU A 161 5.33 12.91 -18.94
CA LEU A 161 5.19 11.71 -19.75
C LEU A 161 4.62 10.54 -18.93
N VAL A 162 5.14 10.33 -17.71
CA VAL A 162 4.63 9.24 -16.87
C VAL A 162 3.26 9.58 -16.28
N SER A 163 2.99 10.84 -15.96
CA SER A 163 1.65 11.28 -15.54
C SER A 163 0.60 10.94 -16.59
N VAL A 164 0.88 11.20 -17.87
CA VAL A 164 -0.03 10.85 -18.97
C VAL A 164 -0.22 9.34 -19.08
N GLY A 165 0.87 8.57 -19.09
CA GLY A 165 0.78 7.11 -19.18
C GLY A 165 0.02 6.49 -18.01
N THR A 166 0.27 6.97 -16.79
CA THR A 166 -0.43 6.54 -15.56
C THR A 166 -1.92 6.88 -15.62
N ALA A 167 -2.27 8.09 -16.05
CA ALA A 167 -3.66 8.50 -16.16
C ALA A 167 -4.46 7.63 -17.14
N ILE A 168 -3.86 7.20 -18.26
CA ILE A 168 -4.56 6.40 -19.30
C ILE A 168 -5.05 5.04 -18.77
N TYR A 169 -4.19 4.26 -18.12
CA TYR A 169 -4.60 2.93 -17.66
C TYR A 169 -5.44 2.99 -16.37
N VAL A 170 -5.19 3.97 -15.49
CA VAL A 170 -6.03 4.18 -14.30
C VAL A 170 -7.44 4.64 -14.69
N PHE A 171 -7.55 5.55 -15.67
CA PHE A 171 -8.83 5.94 -16.26
C PHE A 171 -9.60 4.72 -16.76
N SER A 172 -8.91 3.81 -17.43
CA SER A 172 -9.57 2.65 -18.05
C SER A 172 -9.98 1.58 -17.04
N GLY A 173 -9.07 1.19 -16.14
CA GLY A 173 -9.22 -0.06 -15.37
C GLY A 173 -9.37 0.07 -13.85
N GLY A 174 -9.10 1.24 -13.26
CA GLY A 174 -9.19 1.46 -11.81
C GLY A 174 -8.36 0.46 -11.00
N GLN A 175 -8.88 0.07 -9.83
CA GLN A 175 -8.19 -0.76 -8.84
C GLN A 175 -7.78 -2.14 -9.38
N THR A 176 -8.60 -2.74 -10.24
CA THR A 176 -8.31 -4.06 -10.84
C THR A 176 -7.08 -4.02 -11.74
N ALA A 177 -6.96 -2.98 -12.58
CA ALA A 177 -5.78 -2.83 -13.44
C ALA A 177 -4.53 -2.55 -12.60
N VAL A 178 -4.64 -1.65 -11.62
CA VAL A 178 -3.55 -1.29 -10.70
C VAL A 178 -3.03 -2.54 -9.97
N ILE A 179 -3.90 -3.32 -9.33
CA ILE A 179 -3.50 -4.52 -8.59
C ILE A 179 -2.79 -5.54 -9.51
N MET A 180 -3.25 -5.70 -10.74
CA MET A 180 -2.67 -6.67 -11.68
C MET A 180 -1.31 -6.20 -12.20
N THR A 181 -1.17 -4.93 -12.58
CA THR A 181 0.13 -4.37 -12.96
C THR A 181 1.12 -4.47 -11.80
N ASP A 182 0.67 -4.18 -10.58
CA ASP A 182 1.50 -4.28 -9.38
C ASP A 182 1.96 -5.70 -9.08
N LEU A 183 1.09 -6.71 -9.27
CA LEU A 183 1.47 -8.11 -9.08
C LEU A 183 2.68 -8.47 -9.95
N LEU A 184 2.63 -8.08 -11.23
CA LEU A 184 3.73 -8.31 -12.17
C LEU A 184 4.98 -7.50 -11.77
N GLN A 185 4.80 -6.22 -11.45
CA GLN A 185 5.88 -5.32 -11.07
C GLN A 185 6.57 -5.75 -9.77
N GLY A 186 5.82 -6.21 -8.77
CA GLY A 186 6.35 -6.69 -7.50
C GLY A 186 7.22 -7.94 -7.69
N VAL A 187 6.80 -8.88 -8.54
CA VAL A 187 7.60 -10.06 -8.90
C VAL A 187 8.89 -9.66 -9.61
N VAL A 188 8.79 -8.78 -10.62
CA VAL A 188 9.95 -8.31 -11.38
C VAL A 188 10.93 -7.55 -10.49
N LEU A 189 10.43 -6.69 -9.59
CA LEU A 189 11.21 -5.93 -8.62
C LEU A 189 12.01 -6.85 -7.70
N LEU A 190 11.35 -7.85 -7.09
CA LEU A 190 12.02 -8.80 -6.22
C LEU A 190 13.07 -9.61 -6.97
N ALA A 191 12.74 -10.10 -8.17
CA ALA A 191 13.67 -10.86 -8.99
C ALA A 191 14.90 -10.02 -9.37
N ALA A 192 14.69 -8.77 -9.81
CA ALA A 192 15.76 -7.85 -10.17
C ALA A 192 16.67 -7.54 -8.97
N GLY A 193 16.10 -7.19 -7.81
CA GLY A 193 16.89 -6.89 -6.62
C GLY A 193 17.67 -8.09 -6.09
N LEU A 194 17.06 -9.28 -6.03
CA LEU A 194 17.75 -10.50 -5.61
C LEU A 194 18.85 -10.91 -6.60
N ALA A 195 18.64 -10.72 -7.91
CA ALA A 195 19.66 -10.96 -8.91
C ALA A 195 20.88 -10.06 -8.71
N ILE A 196 20.71 -8.76 -8.44
CA ILE A 196 21.82 -7.86 -8.13
C ILE A 196 22.59 -8.36 -6.89
N PHE A 197 21.88 -8.84 -5.87
CA PHE A 197 22.54 -9.31 -4.67
C PHE A 197 23.41 -10.55 -4.91
N ILE A 198 22.88 -11.52 -5.68
CA ILE A 198 23.60 -12.74 -6.07
C ILE A 198 24.81 -12.39 -6.95
N LEU A 199 24.65 -11.52 -7.94
CA LEU A 199 25.76 -11.04 -8.79
C LEU A 199 26.82 -10.31 -7.96
N GLY A 200 26.40 -9.58 -6.92
CA GLY A 200 27.31 -8.93 -5.99
C GLY A 200 28.19 -9.90 -5.23
N PHE A 201 27.64 -11.02 -4.75
CA PHE A 201 28.42 -12.09 -4.14
C PHE A 201 29.36 -12.73 -5.16
N ASP A 202 28.88 -13.05 -6.35
CA ASP A 202 29.73 -13.62 -7.41
C ASP A 202 30.94 -12.73 -7.73
N TYR A 203 30.71 -11.42 -7.86
CA TYR A 203 31.76 -10.43 -8.08
C TYR A 203 32.77 -10.37 -6.93
N LEU A 204 32.30 -10.31 -5.67
CA LEU A 204 33.17 -10.31 -4.49
C LEU A 204 33.96 -11.60 -4.32
N GLY A 205 33.45 -12.72 -4.83
CA GLY A 205 34.05 -14.04 -4.74
C GLY A 205 34.91 -14.44 -5.94
N GLY A 206 35.00 -13.58 -6.98
CA GLY A 206 35.72 -13.89 -8.21
C GLY A 206 35.17 -15.11 -8.97
N GLY A 207 33.84 -15.30 -8.96
CA GLY A 207 33.17 -16.46 -9.57
C GLY A 207 32.78 -17.57 -8.58
N SER A 208 33.13 -17.44 -7.30
CA SER A 208 32.71 -18.35 -6.23
C SER A 208 31.72 -17.68 -5.29
N LEU A 209 30.45 -18.11 -5.34
CA LEU A 209 29.39 -17.54 -4.52
C LEU A 209 29.66 -17.64 -3.01
N LEU A 210 30.24 -18.76 -2.54
CA LEU A 210 30.55 -18.98 -1.13
C LEU A 210 31.65 -18.03 -0.65
N ALA A 211 32.73 -17.89 -1.42
CA ALA A 211 33.78 -16.92 -1.13
C ALA A 211 33.23 -15.49 -1.18
N GLY A 212 32.27 -15.23 -2.08
CA GLY A 212 31.55 -13.97 -2.20
C GLY A 212 30.78 -13.56 -0.97
N ILE A 213 30.05 -14.51 -0.36
CA ILE A 213 29.29 -14.28 0.88
C ILE A 213 30.26 -14.00 2.04
N GLU A 214 31.36 -14.74 2.13
CA GLU A 214 32.40 -14.53 3.14
C GLU A 214 33.07 -13.15 2.98
N ASN A 215 33.48 -12.81 1.76
CA ASN A 215 34.09 -11.52 1.43
C ASN A 215 33.11 -10.36 1.66
N PHE A 216 31.83 -10.52 1.33
CA PHE A 216 30.80 -9.55 1.67
C PHE A 216 30.75 -9.28 3.18
N TRP A 217 30.65 -10.34 3.98
CA TRP A 217 30.53 -10.20 5.43
C TRP A 217 31.79 -9.58 6.05
N ASN A 218 32.96 -10.04 5.61
CA ASN A 218 34.26 -9.55 6.09
C ASN A 218 34.55 -8.11 5.60
N GLY A 219 34.10 -7.77 4.40
CA GLY A 219 34.23 -6.44 3.81
C GLY A 219 33.34 -5.39 4.46
N LEU A 220 32.21 -5.76 5.08
CA LEU A 220 31.40 -4.79 5.82
C LEU A 220 32.16 -4.27 7.06
N PRO A 221 32.22 -2.94 7.28
CA PRO A 221 32.73 -2.39 8.53
C PRO A 221 31.97 -2.94 9.74
N GLN A 222 32.61 -3.03 10.90
CA GLN A 222 32.01 -3.67 12.07
C GLN A 222 30.66 -3.04 12.49
N SER A 223 30.56 -1.71 12.48
CA SER A 223 29.32 -0.97 12.76
C SER A 223 28.20 -1.29 11.77
N HIS A 224 28.54 -1.63 10.52
CA HIS A 224 27.58 -1.90 9.45
C HIS A 224 26.95 -3.29 9.55
N ARG A 225 27.44 -4.17 10.43
CA ARG A 225 26.94 -5.55 10.60
C ARG A 225 25.74 -5.65 11.55
N PHE A 226 25.42 -4.59 12.28
CA PHE A 226 24.28 -4.58 13.20
C PHE A 226 22.98 -4.25 12.45
N MET A 227 21.93 -5.05 12.69
CA MET A 227 20.60 -4.81 12.10
C MET A 227 19.81 -3.69 12.79
N LEU A 228 20.20 -3.31 14.00
CA LEU A 228 19.61 -2.17 14.70
C LEU A 228 20.58 -0.99 14.67
N ALA A 229 20.04 0.19 14.37
CA ALA A 229 20.78 1.44 14.52
C ALA A 229 21.07 1.68 16.01
N ASP A 230 22.10 2.47 16.29
CA ASP A 230 22.36 2.96 17.64
C ASP A 230 21.19 3.80 18.15
N PHE A 231 21.01 3.83 19.48
CA PHE A 231 19.78 4.34 20.10
C PHE A 231 19.47 5.79 19.69
N ASN A 232 20.40 6.71 19.92
CA ASN A 232 20.26 8.16 19.69
C ASN A 232 21.40 8.78 18.87
N GLN A 233 22.33 7.97 18.34
CA GLN A 233 23.42 8.42 17.47
C GLN A 233 23.47 7.57 16.19
N PRO A 234 24.10 8.07 15.10
CA PRO A 234 24.32 9.49 14.82
C PRO A 234 22.98 10.23 14.66
N SER A 235 22.96 11.55 14.87
CA SER A 235 21.74 12.38 14.82
C SER A 235 20.92 12.21 13.53
N LYS A 236 21.61 11.93 12.41
CA LYS A 236 21.01 11.76 11.07
C LYS A 236 20.35 10.41 10.84
N PHE A 237 20.65 9.38 11.62
CA PHE A 237 20.06 8.03 11.47
C PHE A 237 20.20 7.24 12.78
N HIS A 238 19.21 7.38 13.67
CA HIS A 238 19.19 6.77 15.00
C HIS A 238 17.90 5.97 15.22
N PHE A 239 17.98 4.91 16.03
CA PHE A 239 16.87 3.98 16.28
C PHE A 239 15.61 4.69 16.77
N VAL A 240 15.72 5.59 17.76
CA VAL A 240 14.55 6.27 18.35
C VAL A 240 13.78 7.06 17.29
N GLY A 241 14.50 7.72 16.39
CA GLY A 241 13.91 8.50 15.32
C GLY A 241 13.22 7.63 14.27
N VAL A 242 13.93 6.61 13.79
CA VAL A 242 13.38 5.63 12.83
C VAL A 242 12.15 4.93 13.41
N PHE A 243 12.17 4.59 14.70
CA PHE A 243 11.05 3.98 15.39
C PHE A 243 9.83 4.91 15.41
N TRP A 244 9.93 6.13 15.96
CA TRP A 244 8.75 6.99 16.08
C TRP A 244 8.23 7.49 14.73
N GLN A 245 9.12 7.78 13.79
CA GLN A 245 8.71 8.24 12.47
C GLN A 245 8.21 7.11 11.58
N ASP A 246 9.04 6.10 11.31
CA ASP A 246 8.74 5.11 10.28
C ASP A 246 7.89 3.96 10.87
N ALA A 247 8.25 3.42 12.04
CA ALA A 247 7.55 2.28 12.67
C ALA A 247 6.19 2.62 13.31
N ILE A 248 6.05 3.85 13.82
CA ILE A 248 4.83 4.28 14.49
C ILE A 248 4.00 5.15 13.54
N ALA A 249 4.44 6.39 13.28
CA ALA A 249 3.65 7.31 12.47
C ALA A 249 3.48 6.80 11.02
N GLY A 250 4.55 6.33 10.40
CA GLY A 250 4.59 5.81 9.03
C GLY A 250 3.69 4.60 8.84
N SER A 251 3.84 3.56 9.67
CA SER A 251 3.00 2.37 9.59
C SER A 251 1.52 2.70 9.84
N ILE A 252 1.19 3.59 10.79
CA ILE A 252 -0.21 4.02 10.97
C ILE A 252 -0.71 4.73 9.70
N ALA A 253 0.09 5.60 9.10
CA ALA A 253 -0.24 6.25 7.83
C ALA A 253 -0.56 5.25 6.72
N VAL A 254 0.35 4.30 6.48
CA VAL A 254 0.24 3.33 5.39
C VAL A 254 -0.96 2.41 5.58
N TYR A 255 -1.21 1.91 6.79
CA TYR A 255 -2.19 0.84 6.98
C TYR A 255 -3.56 1.32 7.46
N PHE A 256 -3.63 2.38 8.26
CA PHE A 256 -4.89 2.79 8.88
C PHE A 256 -5.64 3.83 8.05
N PHE A 257 -4.93 4.75 7.38
CA PHE A 257 -5.62 5.82 6.65
C PHE A 257 -5.15 6.10 5.23
N ASN A 258 -4.11 5.42 4.72
CA ASN A 258 -3.83 5.48 3.29
C ASN A 258 -4.95 4.77 2.53
N GLN A 259 -5.80 5.57 1.89
CA GLN A 259 -7.00 5.10 1.21
C GLN A 259 -6.68 4.06 0.11
N GLY A 260 -5.58 4.23 -0.62
CA GLY A 260 -5.23 3.31 -1.70
C GLY A 260 -4.80 1.92 -1.21
N ILE A 261 -4.11 1.86 -0.07
CA ILE A 261 -3.78 0.60 0.61
C ILE A 261 -5.04 -0.04 1.20
N LEU A 262 -5.88 0.75 1.86
CA LEU A 262 -7.14 0.27 2.42
C LEU A 262 -8.03 -0.37 1.34
N MET A 263 -8.16 0.26 0.17
CA MET A 263 -8.92 -0.25 -0.97
C MET A 263 -8.42 -1.60 -1.47
N ARG A 264 -7.11 -1.90 -1.40
CA ARG A 264 -6.56 -3.22 -1.75
C ARG A 264 -7.06 -4.31 -0.82
N PHE A 265 -7.07 -4.04 0.47
CA PHE A 265 -7.58 -5.02 1.43
C PHE A 265 -9.10 -5.16 1.38
N LEU A 266 -9.82 -4.08 1.04
CA LEU A 266 -11.26 -4.13 0.77
C LEU A 266 -11.60 -4.86 -0.54
N ALA A 267 -10.62 -5.10 -1.42
CA ALA A 267 -10.78 -5.90 -2.63
C ALA A 267 -10.66 -7.42 -2.40
N LEU A 268 -10.29 -7.85 -1.20
CA LEU A 268 -10.23 -9.26 -0.83
C LEU A 268 -11.62 -9.84 -0.60
N LYS A 269 -11.77 -11.14 -0.84
CA LYS A 269 -13.02 -11.87 -0.59
C LYS A 269 -13.40 -12.02 0.89
N SER A 270 -12.44 -11.88 1.80
CA SER A 270 -12.72 -11.93 3.24
C SER A 270 -11.63 -11.28 4.09
N VAL A 271 -11.99 -10.96 5.34
CA VAL A 271 -11.04 -10.52 6.38
C VAL A 271 -9.95 -11.55 6.62
N HIS A 272 -10.29 -12.85 6.57
CA HIS A 272 -9.31 -13.93 6.74
C HIS A 272 -8.25 -13.91 5.64
N GLU A 273 -8.62 -13.62 4.38
CA GLU A 273 -7.65 -13.41 3.31
C GLU A 273 -6.79 -12.18 3.54
N GLY A 274 -7.34 -11.09 4.08
CA GLY A 274 -6.57 -9.90 4.46
C GLY A 274 -5.51 -10.18 5.52
N ARG A 275 -5.85 -11.02 6.51
CA ARG A 275 -4.89 -11.49 7.52
C ARG A 275 -3.77 -12.33 6.88
N LYS A 276 -4.09 -13.23 5.96
CA LYS A 276 -3.08 -14.00 5.22
C LYS A 276 -2.17 -13.10 4.39
N ALA A 277 -2.75 -12.12 3.70
CA ALA A 277 -2.01 -11.19 2.85
C ALA A 277 -0.96 -10.40 3.64
N ILE A 278 -1.36 -9.82 4.78
CA ILE A 278 -0.42 -9.04 5.59
C ILE A 278 0.61 -9.92 6.31
N VAL A 279 0.24 -11.11 6.79
CA VAL A 279 1.21 -12.03 7.42
C VAL A 279 2.26 -12.48 6.42
N ALA A 280 1.83 -12.88 5.21
CA ALA A 280 2.77 -13.23 4.15
C ALA A 280 3.63 -12.03 3.73
N SER A 281 3.05 -10.84 3.71
CA SER A 281 3.79 -9.61 3.41
C SER A 281 4.89 -9.35 4.45
N LEU A 282 4.56 -9.38 5.74
CA LEU A 282 5.49 -9.08 6.83
C LEU A 282 6.58 -10.13 7.00
N VAL A 283 6.22 -11.42 6.92
CA VAL A 283 7.13 -12.53 7.25
C VAL A 283 8.01 -12.93 6.08
N VAL A 284 7.51 -12.78 4.85
CA VAL A 284 8.21 -13.27 3.65
C VAL A 284 8.57 -12.13 2.72
N LEU A 285 7.57 -11.36 2.28
CA LEU A 285 7.76 -10.45 1.16
C LEU A 285 8.55 -9.19 1.53
N PHE A 286 8.38 -8.63 2.73
CA PHE A 286 9.13 -7.46 3.20
C PHE A 286 10.59 -7.77 3.50
N PRO A 287 10.96 -8.89 4.14
CA PRO A 287 12.35 -9.33 4.19
C PRO A 287 12.98 -9.44 2.80
N LEU A 288 12.28 -10.04 1.83
CA LEU A 288 12.78 -10.10 0.44
C LEU A 288 12.89 -8.71 -0.20
N ALA A 289 11.93 -7.81 0.04
CA ALA A 289 11.98 -6.44 -0.44
C ALA A 289 13.15 -5.65 0.14
N VAL A 290 13.45 -5.84 1.43
CA VAL A 290 14.60 -5.25 2.12
C VAL A 290 15.91 -5.70 1.48
N LEU A 291 16.03 -7.01 1.22
CA LEU A 291 17.19 -7.53 0.49
C LEU A 291 17.25 -6.92 -0.91
N ALA A 292 16.12 -6.82 -1.62
CA ALA A 292 16.06 -6.29 -2.97
C ALA A 292 16.46 -4.80 -3.07
N VAL A 293 16.11 -3.95 -2.10
CA VAL A 293 16.39 -2.50 -2.15
C VAL A 293 17.64 -2.06 -1.41
N GLY A 294 18.07 -2.83 -0.40
CA GLY A 294 19.24 -2.51 0.43
C GLY A 294 20.55 -3.08 -0.10
N ASN A 295 20.50 -4.15 -0.91
CA ASN A 295 21.70 -4.91 -1.30
C ASN A 295 22.79 -4.04 -1.93
N ALA A 296 22.45 -3.13 -2.84
CA ALA A 296 23.46 -2.35 -3.55
C ALA A 296 24.22 -1.42 -2.61
N GLY A 297 23.56 -0.92 -1.55
CA GLY A 297 24.23 -0.17 -0.48
C GLY A 297 25.21 -1.03 0.32
N TRP A 298 24.77 -2.20 0.76
CA TRP A 298 25.61 -3.11 1.55
C TRP A 298 26.78 -3.67 0.75
N LEU A 299 26.52 -4.10 -0.50
CA LEU A 299 27.54 -4.54 -1.44
C LEU A 299 28.53 -3.41 -1.73
N GLY A 300 28.03 -2.20 -1.99
CA GLY A 300 28.88 -1.03 -2.21
C GLY A 300 29.79 -0.74 -1.02
N ALA A 301 29.28 -0.85 0.22
CA ALA A 301 30.10 -0.64 1.41
C ALA A 301 31.20 -1.71 1.53
N ALA A 302 30.86 -2.98 1.30
CA ALA A 302 31.83 -4.07 1.30
C ALA A 302 32.89 -3.90 0.20
N MET A 303 32.47 -3.60 -1.04
CA MET A 303 33.37 -3.36 -2.17
C MET A 303 34.30 -2.17 -1.91
N HIS A 304 33.77 -1.08 -1.35
CA HIS A 304 34.57 0.12 -1.04
C HIS A 304 35.66 -0.20 -0.02
N ASN A 305 35.30 -0.90 1.07
CA ASN A 305 36.24 -1.25 2.13
C ASN A 305 37.30 -2.28 1.67
N LEU A 306 36.95 -3.16 0.72
CA LEU A 306 37.88 -4.12 0.11
C LEU A 306 38.71 -3.52 -1.03
N GLY A 307 38.51 -2.25 -1.40
CA GLY A 307 39.20 -1.63 -2.54
C GLY A 307 38.82 -2.20 -3.90
N MET A 308 37.63 -2.82 -4.00
CA MET A 308 37.12 -3.47 -5.21
C MET A 308 36.24 -2.56 -6.08
N ILE A 309 36.03 -1.30 -5.68
CA ILE A 309 35.37 -0.31 -6.54
C ILE A 309 36.37 0.20 -7.58
N PRO A 310 36.06 0.15 -8.89
CA PRO A 310 36.93 0.69 -9.93
C PRO A 310 37.27 2.16 -9.71
N GLU A 311 38.47 2.61 -10.09
CA GLU A 311 38.95 3.98 -9.86
C GLU A 311 37.99 5.07 -10.38
N ALA A 312 37.30 4.79 -11.49
CA ALA A 312 36.29 5.69 -12.06
C ALA A 312 35.15 6.06 -11.09
N TYR A 313 34.94 5.26 -10.03
CA TYR A 313 33.91 5.45 -9.01
C TYR A 313 34.47 5.41 -7.58
N ALA A 314 35.77 5.62 -7.37
CA ALA A 314 36.45 5.35 -6.09
C ALA A 314 35.79 5.96 -4.83
N ASN A 315 35.10 7.10 -4.98
CA ASN A 315 34.35 7.77 -3.91
C ASN A 315 32.90 8.02 -4.34
N PRO A 316 32.03 6.99 -4.34
CA PRO A 316 30.67 7.17 -4.77
C PRO A 316 29.91 8.02 -3.75
N ASN A 317 29.16 9.02 -4.23
CA ASN A 317 28.18 9.67 -3.38
C ASN A 317 27.17 8.62 -2.92
N PRO A 318 26.77 8.55 -1.64
CA PRO A 318 25.78 7.58 -1.17
C PRO A 318 24.50 7.56 -2.02
N LYS A 319 24.08 8.71 -2.57
CA LYS A 319 22.88 8.81 -3.43
C LYS A 319 23.02 8.08 -4.77
N ASP A 320 24.25 7.91 -5.26
CA ASP A 320 24.53 7.31 -6.57
C ASP A 320 24.93 5.83 -6.44
N VAL A 321 25.14 5.33 -5.21
CA VAL A 321 25.70 4.00 -4.94
C VAL A 321 24.88 2.88 -5.57
N PHE A 322 23.55 3.01 -5.59
CA PHE A 322 22.67 2.03 -6.22
C PHE A 322 23.03 1.86 -7.71
N VAL A 323 23.14 2.97 -8.43
CA VAL A 323 23.43 2.97 -9.86
C VAL A 323 24.86 2.47 -10.10
N VAL A 324 25.82 2.98 -9.32
CA VAL A 324 27.24 2.63 -9.42
C VAL A 324 27.43 1.13 -9.26
N VAL A 325 26.92 0.54 -8.18
CA VAL A 325 27.05 -0.90 -7.90
C VAL A 325 26.32 -1.72 -8.95
N THR A 326 25.11 -1.34 -9.34
CA THR A 326 24.37 -2.06 -10.39
C THR A 326 25.14 -2.04 -11.72
N LYS A 327 25.80 -0.94 -12.08
CA LYS A 327 26.59 -0.83 -13.31
C LYS A 327 27.88 -1.66 -13.27
N ILE A 328 28.49 -1.83 -12.10
CA ILE A 328 29.65 -2.73 -11.91
C ILE A 328 29.24 -4.18 -12.11
N LEU A 329 28.07 -4.56 -11.58
CA LEU A 329 27.64 -5.95 -11.49
C LEU A 329 26.91 -6.48 -12.72
N VAL A 330 26.24 -5.60 -13.46
CA VAL A 330 25.26 -6.00 -14.48
C VAL A 330 25.76 -5.65 -15.88
N GLN A 331 25.71 -6.63 -16.78
CA GLN A 331 26.03 -6.43 -18.20
C GLN A 331 25.02 -5.49 -18.90
N PRO A 332 25.43 -4.81 -19.98
CA PRO A 332 24.51 -4.04 -20.83
C PRO A 332 23.28 -4.87 -21.26
N GLY A 333 22.10 -4.25 -21.26
CA GLY A 333 20.80 -4.89 -21.51
C GLY A 333 20.10 -5.33 -20.22
N LEU A 334 20.77 -6.12 -19.37
CA LEU A 334 20.20 -6.49 -18.07
C LEU A 334 20.12 -5.27 -17.13
N PHE A 335 21.05 -4.32 -17.28
CA PHE A 335 20.98 -3.03 -16.58
C PHE A 335 19.69 -2.29 -16.94
N GLY A 336 19.35 -2.18 -18.23
CA GLY A 336 18.09 -1.60 -18.69
C GLY A 336 16.85 -2.26 -18.10
N LEU A 337 16.83 -3.60 -17.95
CA LEU A 337 15.72 -4.32 -17.32
C LEU A 337 15.59 -4.01 -15.83
N VAL A 338 16.70 -3.92 -15.10
CA VAL A 338 16.70 -3.47 -13.69
C VAL A 338 16.15 -2.05 -13.61
N MET A 339 16.61 -1.15 -14.47
CA MET A 339 16.14 0.23 -14.48
C MET A 339 14.65 0.32 -14.86
N ALA A 340 14.17 -0.52 -15.76
CA ALA A 340 12.76 -0.62 -16.12
C ALA A 340 11.91 -1.08 -14.93
N ALA A 341 12.37 -2.08 -14.18
CA ALA A 341 11.72 -2.55 -12.95
C ALA A 341 11.62 -1.43 -11.90
N LEU A 342 12.65 -0.61 -11.74
CA LEU A 342 12.62 0.57 -10.87
C LEU A 342 11.58 1.60 -11.32
N LEU A 343 11.49 1.86 -12.62
CA LEU A 343 10.51 2.78 -13.18
C LEU A 343 9.08 2.25 -13.00
N ALA A 344 8.89 0.93 -13.10
CA ALA A 344 7.60 0.30 -12.80
C ALA A 344 7.15 0.52 -11.36
N ALA A 345 8.07 0.31 -10.41
CA ALA A 345 7.79 0.46 -8.98
C ALA A 345 7.28 1.88 -8.64
N LEU A 346 7.75 2.90 -9.35
CA LEU A 346 7.26 4.29 -9.23
C LEU A 346 5.81 4.47 -9.64
N MET A 347 5.42 3.77 -10.70
CA MET A 347 4.10 3.92 -11.28
C MET A 347 3.04 3.35 -10.34
N SER A 348 3.33 2.21 -9.68
CA SER A 348 2.48 1.54 -8.69
C SER A 348 2.13 2.38 -7.45
N SER A 349 3.04 3.26 -7.02
CA SER A 349 2.73 4.18 -5.91
C SER A 349 1.80 5.29 -6.39
N THR A 350 2.04 5.81 -7.59
CA THR A 350 1.32 6.96 -8.14
C THR A 350 -0.10 6.60 -8.55
N ASP A 351 -0.30 5.48 -9.25
CA ASP A 351 -1.61 5.01 -9.69
C ASP A 351 -2.55 4.72 -8.52
N THR A 352 -2.02 4.16 -7.44
CA THR A 352 -2.69 3.90 -6.18
C THR A 352 -3.29 5.18 -5.62
N LEU A 353 -2.48 6.23 -5.55
CA LEU A 353 -2.87 7.51 -4.96
C LEU A 353 -3.86 8.25 -5.86
N ILE A 354 -3.68 8.16 -7.17
CA ILE A 354 -4.62 8.72 -8.16
C ILE A 354 -5.99 8.04 -8.02
N ASN A 355 -6.02 6.70 -7.99
CA ASN A 355 -7.26 5.95 -7.84
C ASN A 355 -7.92 6.20 -6.48
N ALA A 356 -7.13 6.26 -5.41
CA ALA A 356 -7.59 6.61 -4.07
C ALA A 356 -8.19 8.01 -4.02
N THR A 357 -7.57 9.00 -4.66
CA THR A 357 -8.09 10.37 -4.75
C THR A 357 -9.45 10.37 -5.45
N SER A 358 -9.57 9.64 -6.57
CA SER A 358 -10.86 9.47 -7.26
C SER A 358 -11.91 8.83 -6.34
N ALA A 359 -11.55 7.79 -5.60
CA ALA A 359 -12.44 7.12 -4.66
C ALA A 359 -12.93 8.05 -3.54
N VAL A 360 -12.03 8.86 -2.96
CA VAL A 360 -12.38 9.86 -1.93
C VAL A 360 -13.29 10.92 -2.52
N VAL A 361 -13.00 11.48 -3.70
CA VAL A 361 -13.86 12.51 -4.29
C VAL A 361 -15.26 11.94 -4.58
N VAL A 362 -15.36 10.76 -5.19
CA VAL A 362 -16.67 10.18 -5.52
C VAL A 362 -17.45 9.78 -4.27
N ASN A 363 -16.84 9.03 -3.36
CA ASN A 363 -17.55 8.48 -2.20
C ASN A 363 -17.68 9.49 -1.07
N ASP A 364 -16.78 10.47 -0.97
CA ASP A 364 -16.76 11.42 0.14
C ASP A 364 -17.20 12.84 -0.16
N ILE A 365 -17.20 13.26 -1.43
CA ILE A 365 -17.63 14.60 -1.86
C ILE A 365 -18.88 14.51 -2.72
N LEU A 366 -18.84 13.71 -3.79
CA LEU A 366 -19.93 13.68 -4.77
C LEU A 366 -21.18 13.02 -4.21
N LYS A 367 -21.10 11.74 -3.82
CA LYS A 367 -22.25 10.99 -3.30
C LYS A 367 -22.91 11.66 -2.08
N PRO A 368 -22.17 12.19 -1.08
CA PRO A 368 -22.79 12.73 0.13
C PRO A 368 -23.21 14.20 0.02
N PHE A 369 -22.55 15.01 -0.82
CA PHE A 369 -22.70 16.47 -0.80
C PHE A 369 -23.05 17.10 -2.15
N ALA A 370 -22.25 16.86 -3.19
CA ALA A 370 -22.37 17.63 -4.43
C ALA A 370 -23.42 17.07 -5.41
N TRP A 371 -23.54 15.74 -5.50
CA TRP A 371 -24.44 15.06 -6.44
C TRP A 371 -25.02 13.76 -5.87
N PRO A 372 -25.89 13.82 -4.85
CA PRO A 372 -26.54 12.62 -4.31
C PRO A 372 -27.52 11.99 -5.32
N GLY A 373 -27.70 10.67 -5.24
CA GLY A 373 -28.75 9.93 -5.97
C GLY A 373 -28.53 9.68 -7.47
N ARG A 374 -27.32 9.95 -8.00
CA ARG A 374 -26.97 9.63 -9.40
C ARG A 374 -26.81 8.12 -9.66
N SER A 375 -26.88 7.74 -10.94
CA SER A 375 -26.67 6.35 -11.35
C SER A 375 -25.21 5.91 -11.17
N ASP A 376 -24.98 4.60 -11.00
CA ASP A 376 -23.62 4.05 -10.88
C ASP A 376 -22.76 4.34 -12.12
N GLU A 377 -23.38 4.34 -13.30
CA GLU A 377 -22.70 4.65 -14.56
C GLU A 377 -22.21 6.11 -14.61
N GLU A 378 -23.00 7.07 -14.14
CA GLU A 378 -22.58 8.48 -14.02
C GLU A 378 -21.41 8.62 -13.03
N TYR A 379 -21.50 7.98 -11.86
CA TYR A 379 -20.40 8.01 -10.90
C TYR A 379 -19.14 7.36 -11.44
N LEU A 380 -19.25 6.27 -12.20
CA LEU A 380 -18.11 5.62 -12.84
C LEU A 380 -17.46 6.54 -13.87
N LYS A 381 -18.25 7.21 -14.72
CA LYS A 381 -17.72 8.20 -15.68
C LYS A 381 -16.99 9.33 -14.96
N LEU A 382 -17.55 9.86 -13.87
CA LEU A 382 -16.92 10.90 -13.07
C LEU A 382 -15.65 10.39 -12.39
N ALA A 383 -15.65 9.19 -11.81
CA ALA A 383 -14.48 8.57 -11.19
C ALA A 383 -13.28 8.54 -12.15
N ARG A 384 -13.53 8.16 -13.41
CA ARG A 384 -12.50 8.11 -14.44
C ARG A 384 -11.94 9.50 -14.76
N TRP A 385 -12.78 10.52 -14.91
CA TRP A 385 -12.29 11.88 -15.15
C TRP A 385 -11.57 12.49 -13.95
N ILE A 386 -12.03 12.21 -12.73
CA ILE A 386 -11.37 12.68 -11.51
C ILE A 386 -9.96 12.10 -11.40
N SER A 387 -9.72 10.85 -11.82
CA SER A 387 -8.37 10.28 -11.79
C SER A 387 -7.41 11.03 -12.71
N VAL A 388 -7.87 11.46 -13.89
CA VAL A 388 -7.09 12.32 -14.79
C VAL A 388 -6.82 13.69 -14.17
N VAL A 389 -7.83 14.30 -13.54
CA VAL A 389 -7.67 15.59 -12.84
C VAL A 389 -6.70 15.45 -11.67
N ALA A 390 -6.77 14.38 -10.89
CA ALA A 390 -5.86 14.11 -9.78
C ALA A 390 -4.41 13.97 -10.27
N ALA A 391 -4.19 13.28 -11.40
CA ALA A 391 -2.87 13.20 -12.03
C ALA A 391 -2.38 14.60 -12.46
N GLY A 392 -3.23 15.40 -13.11
CA GLY A 392 -2.89 16.76 -13.53
C GLY A 392 -2.57 17.71 -12.36
N VAL A 393 -3.33 17.64 -11.27
CA VAL A 393 -3.05 18.41 -10.04
C VAL A 393 -1.76 17.92 -9.38
N GLY A 394 -1.50 16.62 -9.34
CA GLY A 394 -0.23 16.09 -8.86
C GLY A 394 0.95 16.60 -9.68
N LEU A 395 0.83 16.59 -11.02
CA LEU A 395 1.86 17.09 -11.94
C LEU A 395 2.12 18.59 -11.73
N SER A 396 1.08 19.40 -11.48
CA SER A 396 1.25 20.84 -11.24
C SER A 396 1.99 21.15 -9.93
N LEU A 397 2.07 20.20 -9.00
CA LEU A 397 2.87 20.32 -7.77
C LEU A 397 4.36 20.00 -7.97
N VAL A 398 4.78 19.44 -9.11
CA VAL A 398 6.19 19.09 -9.34
C VAL A 398 7.13 20.30 -9.23
N PRO A 399 6.83 21.48 -9.82
CA PRO A 399 7.66 22.67 -9.66
C PRO A 399 7.80 23.12 -8.20
N LEU A 400 6.75 22.98 -7.38
CA LEU A 400 6.81 23.26 -5.95
C LEU A 400 7.83 22.34 -5.28
N TYR A 401 7.83 21.04 -5.58
CA TYR A 401 8.78 20.09 -5.00
C TYR A 401 10.21 20.28 -5.49
N MET A 402 10.41 20.75 -6.72
CA MET A 402 11.74 21.12 -7.24
C MET A 402 12.39 22.26 -6.45
N SER A 403 11.61 23.09 -5.74
CA SER A 403 12.14 24.15 -4.89
C SER A 403 12.79 23.66 -3.58
N PHE A 404 12.54 22.41 -3.19
CA PHE A 404 13.12 21.84 -1.97
C PHE A 404 14.58 21.44 -2.16
N LYS A 405 15.40 21.64 -1.12
CA LYS A 405 16.83 21.27 -1.11
C LYS A 405 17.09 19.76 -1.31
N SER A 406 16.10 18.90 -1.02
CA SER A 406 16.18 17.47 -1.26
C SER A 406 14.78 16.83 -1.30
N ILE A 407 14.65 15.74 -2.06
CA ILE A 407 13.46 14.86 -2.10
C ILE A 407 13.06 14.41 -0.68
N TYR A 408 14.04 14.03 0.14
CA TYR A 408 13.81 13.57 1.51
C TYR A 408 13.16 14.65 2.38
N LEU A 409 13.65 15.89 2.31
CA LEU A 409 13.10 16.98 3.11
C LEU A 409 11.68 17.35 2.66
N ALA A 410 11.43 17.37 1.34
CA ALA A 410 10.09 17.55 0.79
C ALA A 410 9.11 16.50 1.35
N HIS A 411 9.51 15.23 1.29
CA HIS A 411 8.70 14.10 1.76
C HIS A 411 8.43 14.18 3.27
N ALA A 412 9.49 14.29 4.08
CA ALA A 412 9.38 14.26 5.53
C ALA A 412 8.54 15.43 6.06
N THR A 413 8.69 16.63 5.50
CA THR A 413 7.93 17.82 5.92
C THR A 413 6.44 17.66 5.64
N PHE A 414 6.11 17.17 4.44
CA PHE A 414 4.74 16.95 4.01
C PHE A 414 4.05 15.87 4.87
N VAL A 415 4.70 14.73 5.04
CA VAL A 415 4.20 13.59 5.84
C VAL A 415 3.99 13.98 7.29
N ALA A 416 4.98 14.63 7.90
CA ALA A 416 4.95 14.93 9.31
C ALA A 416 3.76 15.81 9.71
N THR A 417 3.34 16.74 8.85
CA THR A 417 2.25 17.69 9.18
C THR A 417 0.88 16.99 9.29
N ILE A 418 0.65 15.97 8.46
CA ILE A 418 -0.67 15.36 8.29
C ILE A 418 -0.82 14.08 9.12
N THR A 419 0.25 13.29 9.19
CA THR A 419 0.18 11.92 9.70
C THR A 419 -0.13 11.83 11.19
N PRO A 420 0.56 12.52 12.11
CA PRO A 420 0.36 12.32 13.55
C PRO A 420 -1.07 12.64 14.04
N PRO A 421 -1.71 13.76 13.65
CA PRO A 421 -3.09 14.04 14.07
C PRO A 421 -4.08 13.00 13.56
N MET A 422 -3.93 12.56 12.30
CA MET A 422 -4.78 11.53 11.71
C MET A 422 -4.56 10.18 12.39
N ALA A 423 -3.31 9.81 12.64
CA ALA A 423 -2.92 8.56 13.30
C ALA A 423 -3.58 8.46 14.69
N VAL A 424 -3.46 9.51 15.50
CA VAL A 424 -4.08 9.56 16.84
C VAL A 424 -5.60 9.44 16.73
N CYS A 425 -6.25 10.21 15.86
CA CYS A 425 -7.70 10.17 15.72
C CYS A 425 -8.24 8.81 15.27
N VAL A 426 -7.57 8.15 14.33
CA VAL A 426 -7.99 6.82 13.87
C VAL A 426 -7.82 5.81 15.01
N ILE A 427 -6.62 5.70 15.57
CA ILE A 427 -6.30 4.71 16.62
C ILE A 427 -7.20 4.92 17.84
N MET A 428 -7.26 6.13 18.39
CA MET A 428 -8.13 6.41 19.54
C MET A 428 -9.61 6.24 19.19
N GLY A 429 -10.02 6.55 17.95
CA GLY A 429 -11.41 6.47 17.54
C GLY A 429 -11.99 5.06 17.59
N PHE A 430 -11.25 4.06 17.08
CA PHE A 430 -11.76 2.68 17.04
C PHE A 430 -11.39 1.87 18.29
N VAL A 431 -10.32 2.24 19.02
CA VAL A 431 -9.93 1.59 20.29
C VAL A 431 -10.72 2.15 21.48
N TRP A 432 -10.86 3.48 21.57
CA TRP A 432 -11.46 4.14 22.72
C TRP A 432 -12.90 4.56 22.44
N LYS A 433 -13.85 3.72 22.88
CA LYS A 433 -15.30 3.96 22.70
C LYS A 433 -15.77 5.34 23.19
N ARG A 434 -15.12 5.90 24.22
CA ARG A 434 -15.48 7.20 24.80
C ARG A 434 -15.03 8.40 23.96
N MET A 435 -14.08 8.24 23.03
CA MET A 435 -13.58 9.38 22.24
C MET A 435 -14.73 10.14 21.58
N THR A 436 -14.76 11.45 21.79
CA THR A 436 -15.86 12.31 21.35
C THR A 436 -15.56 12.94 19.99
N ALA A 437 -16.61 13.39 19.30
CA ALA A 437 -16.46 14.11 18.03
C ALA A 437 -15.66 15.41 18.19
N ASN A 438 -15.86 16.14 19.29
CA ASN A 438 -15.09 17.34 19.60
C ASN A 438 -13.60 17.01 19.79
N ALA A 439 -13.28 15.90 20.46
CA ALA A 439 -11.90 15.46 20.63
C ALA A 439 -11.24 15.12 19.29
N ALA A 440 -11.93 14.39 18.42
CA ALA A 440 -11.42 14.09 17.09
C ALA A 440 -11.18 15.35 16.25
N PHE A 441 -12.14 16.29 16.25
CA PHE A 441 -12.02 17.55 15.52
C PHE A 441 -10.82 18.40 16.00
N TRP A 442 -10.71 18.63 17.31
CA TRP A 442 -9.63 19.45 17.87
C TRP A 442 -8.27 18.76 17.80
N THR A 443 -8.22 17.43 17.84
CA THR A 443 -6.97 16.68 17.63
C THR A 443 -6.44 16.88 16.22
N LEU A 444 -7.30 16.81 15.20
CA LEU A 444 -6.92 17.10 13.81
C LEU A 444 -6.45 18.55 13.66
N LEU A 445 -7.28 19.51 14.09
CA LEU A 445 -6.99 20.94 13.89
C LEU A 445 -5.81 21.42 14.73
N GLY A 446 -5.86 21.18 16.05
CA GLY A 446 -4.83 21.62 17.00
C GLY A 446 -3.53 20.85 16.84
N GLY A 447 -3.59 19.54 16.59
CA GLY A 447 -2.42 18.72 16.29
C GLY A 447 -1.75 19.14 14.98
N GLY A 448 -2.53 19.32 13.91
CA GLY A 448 -2.02 19.79 12.62
C GLY A 448 -1.37 21.17 12.73
N PHE A 449 -1.99 22.10 13.46
CA PHE A 449 -1.40 23.40 13.76
C PHE A 449 -0.09 23.27 14.55
N ALA A 450 -0.06 22.47 15.61
CA ALA A 450 1.13 22.29 16.43
C ALA A 450 2.30 21.70 15.64
N VAL A 451 2.06 20.72 14.78
CA VAL A 451 3.10 20.16 13.92
C VAL A 451 3.52 21.15 12.84
N GLY A 452 2.57 21.85 12.21
CA GLY A 452 2.87 22.92 11.26
C GLY A 452 3.75 24.02 11.88
N PHE A 453 3.44 24.44 13.10
CA PHE A 453 4.24 25.40 13.87
C PHE A 453 5.67 24.90 14.12
N SER A 454 5.85 23.60 14.41
CA SER A 454 7.17 22.98 14.63
C SER A 454 8.08 22.94 13.39
N ILE A 455 7.56 23.23 12.21
CA ILE A 455 8.36 23.40 10.98
C ILE A 455 9.05 24.76 10.98
N PHE A 456 8.36 25.80 11.48
CA PHE A 456 8.88 27.16 11.55
C PHE A 456 9.67 27.43 12.83
N VAL A 457 9.31 26.77 13.93
CA VAL A 457 9.97 26.87 15.23
C VAL A 457 10.38 25.48 15.71
N PRO A 458 11.51 24.91 15.24
CA PRO A 458 11.93 23.55 15.59
C PRO A 458 12.20 23.34 17.09
N ASP A 459 12.53 24.40 17.83
CA ASP A 459 12.89 24.35 19.26
C ASP A 459 11.78 23.84 20.16
N VAL A 460 10.52 23.87 19.70
CA VAL A 460 9.38 23.26 20.44
C VAL A 460 9.50 21.74 20.55
N ILE A 461 10.34 21.11 19.71
CA ILE A 461 10.56 19.66 19.69
C ILE A 461 11.63 19.27 20.74
N THR A 462 12.45 20.20 21.21
CA THR A 462 13.57 19.93 22.14
C THR A 462 13.18 19.11 23.37
N PRO A 463 12.03 19.35 24.04
CA PRO A 463 11.58 18.51 25.17
C PRO A 463 11.31 17.04 24.81
N PHE A 464 11.16 16.73 23.53
CA PHE A 464 10.89 15.39 23.01
C PHE A 464 12.14 14.76 22.39
N ALA A 465 13.19 15.54 22.12
CA ALA A 465 14.40 15.11 21.41
C ALA A 465 15.61 14.93 22.33
N HIS A 466 15.40 14.57 23.60
CA HIS A 466 16.48 14.37 24.58
C HIS A 466 17.54 13.40 24.05
N GLY A 467 18.78 13.87 23.97
CA GLY A 467 19.91 13.07 23.50
C GLY A 467 20.01 12.91 21.97
N VAL A 468 19.17 13.59 21.19
CA VAL A 468 19.28 13.69 19.72
C VAL A 468 19.78 15.08 19.37
N SER A 469 20.82 15.20 18.54
CA SER A 469 21.31 16.51 18.09
C SER A 469 20.32 17.17 17.12
N ASP A 470 20.33 18.50 17.10
CA ASP A 470 19.48 19.33 16.24
C ASP A 470 19.94 19.33 14.76
N GLU A 471 21.02 18.61 14.41
CA GLU A 471 21.60 18.58 13.07
C GLU A 471 20.57 18.09 12.03
N GLY A 472 19.86 19.05 11.43
CA GLY A 472 18.79 18.80 10.47
C GLY A 472 17.37 19.08 10.98
N GLY A 473 17.17 19.69 12.15
CA GLY A 473 15.87 20.18 12.62
C GLY A 473 14.92 19.11 13.16
N PHE A 474 15.46 18.17 13.95
CA PHE A 474 14.73 17.11 14.65
C PHE A 474 13.79 16.28 13.76
N LYS A 475 14.22 15.98 12.52
CA LYS A 475 13.37 15.43 11.45
C LYS A 475 12.50 14.25 11.91
N TYR A 476 13.11 13.28 12.58
CA TYR A 476 12.44 12.09 13.07
C TYR A 476 11.61 12.32 14.34
N MET A 477 12.08 13.19 15.23
CA MET A 477 11.42 13.47 16.51
C MET A 477 10.16 14.33 16.36
N ARG A 478 9.99 15.02 15.22
CA ARG A 478 8.75 15.73 14.89
C ARG A 478 7.53 14.81 14.87
N ALA A 479 7.70 13.56 14.44
CA ALA A 479 6.62 12.57 14.47
C ALA A 479 6.20 12.25 15.92
N LEU A 480 7.16 12.03 16.82
CA LEU A 480 6.88 11.82 18.24
C LEU A 480 6.18 13.03 18.86
N TYR A 481 6.73 14.23 18.65
CA TYR A 481 6.11 15.47 19.11
C TYR A 481 4.66 15.59 18.65
N GLY A 482 4.40 15.36 17.35
CA GLY A 482 3.05 15.40 16.79
C GLY A 482 2.12 14.36 17.41
N LEU A 483 2.58 13.11 17.58
CA LEU A 483 1.79 12.04 18.19
C LEU A 483 1.43 12.36 19.64
N VAL A 484 2.39 12.88 20.42
CA VAL A 484 2.16 13.23 21.83
C VAL A 484 1.20 14.41 21.94
N VAL A 485 1.44 15.50 21.21
CA VAL A 485 0.57 16.69 21.28
C VAL A 485 -0.85 16.35 20.82
N SER A 486 -1.00 15.66 19.69
CA SER A 486 -2.31 15.19 19.24
C SER A 486 -2.96 14.24 20.25
N GLY A 487 -2.21 13.32 20.84
CA GLY A 487 -2.70 12.40 21.86
C GLY A 487 -3.19 13.13 23.11
N VAL A 488 -2.43 14.11 23.60
CA VAL A 488 -2.82 14.94 24.75
C VAL A 488 -4.09 15.72 24.45
N ILE A 489 -4.20 16.35 23.27
CA ILE A 489 -5.42 17.05 22.85
C ILE A 489 -6.61 16.07 22.82
N GLY A 490 -6.44 14.90 22.22
CA GLY A 490 -7.48 13.87 22.12
C GLY A 490 -7.95 13.38 23.48
N VAL A 491 -7.03 13.14 24.42
CA VAL A 491 -7.36 12.72 25.79
C VAL A 491 -8.05 13.83 26.56
N VAL A 492 -7.45 15.02 26.63
CA VAL A 492 -7.98 16.14 27.42
C VAL A 492 -9.37 16.53 26.93
N VAL A 493 -9.54 16.71 25.61
CA VAL A 493 -10.84 17.09 25.05
C VAL A 493 -11.88 15.99 25.27
N THR A 494 -11.50 14.71 25.19
CA THR A 494 -12.44 13.59 25.50
C THR A 494 -12.88 13.60 26.96
N LEU A 495 -12.01 13.98 27.90
CA LEU A 495 -12.34 14.01 29.32
C LEU A 495 -13.27 15.17 29.69
N ILE A 496 -13.15 16.31 29.02
CA ILE A 496 -13.95 17.52 29.28
C ILE A 496 -15.18 17.67 28.38
N THR A 497 -15.42 16.72 27.46
CA THR A 497 -16.60 16.72 26.57
C THR A 497 -17.36 15.40 26.68
N SER A 498 -18.65 15.44 26.30
CA SER A 498 -19.52 14.26 26.32
C SER A 498 -19.67 13.64 24.93
N PRO A 499 -19.73 12.29 24.81
CA PRO A 499 -20.07 11.63 23.57
C PRO A 499 -21.44 12.07 23.07
N LYS A 500 -21.55 12.40 21.78
CA LYS A 500 -22.83 12.80 21.15
C LYS A 500 -23.68 11.61 20.70
N LYS A 501 -23.01 10.55 20.24
CA LYS A 501 -23.64 9.32 19.74
C LYS A 501 -23.72 8.28 20.84
N SER A 502 -24.81 7.53 20.84
CA SER A 502 -25.03 6.37 21.72
C SER A 502 -24.17 5.17 21.32
N ASP A 503 -24.01 4.22 22.25
CA ASP A 503 -23.27 2.97 22.00
C ASP A 503 -23.91 2.14 20.85
N GLU A 504 -25.22 2.23 20.64
CA GLU A 504 -25.92 1.58 19.51
C GLU A 504 -25.60 2.26 18.16
N GLU A 505 -25.47 3.59 18.12
CA GLU A 505 -25.12 4.31 16.88
C GLU A 505 -23.68 4.06 16.43
N ILE A 506 -22.77 3.73 17.35
CA ILE A 506 -21.36 3.42 17.04
C ILE A 506 -21.08 1.91 16.96
N LYS A 507 -22.14 1.10 16.96
CA LYS A 507 -22.06 -0.35 16.89
C LYS A 507 -21.37 -0.80 15.60
N GLY A 508 -20.41 -1.70 15.76
CA GLY A 508 -19.56 -2.19 14.69
C GLY A 508 -18.42 -1.27 14.25
N LEU A 509 -18.29 -0.08 14.86
CA LEU A 509 -17.26 0.91 14.52
C LEU A 509 -16.10 0.95 15.53
N THR A 510 -16.16 0.13 16.57
CA THR A 510 -15.15 0.05 17.64
C THR A 510 -14.76 -1.39 17.92
N LEU A 511 -13.56 -1.61 18.48
CA LEU A 511 -13.06 -2.93 18.87
C LEU A 511 -14.06 -3.72 19.74
N SER A 512 -14.72 -3.04 20.68
CA SER A 512 -15.69 -3.65 21.60
C SER A 512 -16.93 -4.23 20.89
N SER A 513 -17.25 -3.75 19.70
CA SER A 513 -18.48 -4.09 18.96
C SER A 513 -18.22 -4.91 17.70
N LEU A 514 -16.98 -5.38 17.51
CA LEU A 514 -16.56 -6.03 16.27
C LEU A 514 -17.27 -7.36 16.00
N LYS A 515 -17.51 -8.16 17.04
CA LYS A 515 -18.23 -9.44 16.93
C LYS A 515 -19.63 -9.25 16.35
N GLN A 516 -20.27 -8.13 16.69
CA GLN A 516 -21.58 -7.79 16.18
C GLN A 516 -21.53 -7.36 14.72
N ALA A 517 -20.54 -6.55 14.32
CA ALA A 517 -20.34 -6.21 12.91
C ALA A 517 -20.16 -7.47 12.05
N GLU A 518 -19.43 -8.47 12.54
CA GLU A 518 -19.27 -9.77 11.86
C GLU A 518 -20.62 -10.50 11.71
N GLN A 519 -21.46 -10.51 12.76
CA GLN A 519 -22.79 -11.12 12.74
C GLN A 519 -23.73 -10.41 11.77
N ASP A 520 -23.78 -9.08 11.82
CA ASP A 520 -24.63 -8.24 10.95
C ASP A 520 -24.20 -8.38 9.48
N PHE A 521 -22.90 -8.44 9.23
CA PHE A 521 -22.36 -8.63 7.88
C PHE A 521 -22.72 -10.01 7.30
N LYS A 522 -22.68 -11.06 8.14
CA LYS A 522 -22.96 -12.44 7.73
C LYS A 522 -24.43 -12.83 7.80
N GLY A 523 -25.28 -12.04 8.44
CA GLY A 523 -26.69 -12.37 8.64
C GLY A 523 -26.93 -13.62 9.49
N ALA A 524 -25.97 -14.02 10.33
CA ALA A 524 -26.01 -15.28 11.07
C ALA A 524 -25.63 -15.12 12.56
N VAL A 525 -26.42 -15.71 13.46
CA VAL A 525 -26.20 -15.70 14.92
C VAL A 525 -26.44 -17.11 15.49
N PRO A 526 -25.39 -17.84 15.95
CA PRO A 526 -23.98 -17.51 15.85
C PRO A 526 -23.45 -17.67 14.41
N VAL A 527 -22.42 -16.90 14.06
CA VAL A 527 -21.67 -17.09 12.80
C VAL A 527 -21.04 -18.49 12.79
N ASN A 528 -21.22 -19.22 11.70
CA ASN A 528 -20.54 -20.50 11.50
C ASN A 528 -19.03 -20.29 11.25
N LYS A 529 -18.20 -20.64 12.25
CA LYS A 529 -16.73 -20.51 12.21
C LYS A 529 -15.99 -21.81 11.86
N LYS A 530 -16.70 -22.91 11.57
CA LYS A 530 -16.06 -24.19 11.22
C LYS A 530 -15.25 -24.03 9.93
N VAL A 531 -14.00 -24.49 9.91
CA VAL A 531 -13.16 -24.44 8.71
C VAL A 531 -13.43 -25.67 7.87
N GLY A 532 -13.99 -25.48 6.67
CA GLY A 532 -14.20 -26.55 5.70
C GLY A 532 -13.17 -26.58 4.58
N ARG A 533 -13.38 -27.50 3.64
CA ARG A 533 -12.54 -27.64 2.44
C ARG A 533 -13.19 -26.97 1.23
N VAL A 534 -12.35 -26.52 0.31
CA VAL A 534 -12.79 -26.03 -1.01
C VAL A 534 -13.25 -27.22 -1.85
N VAL A 535 -14.42 -27.15 -2.45
CA VAL A 535 -14.97 -28.19 -3.33
C VAL A 535 -14.94 -27.71 -4.78
N LYS A 536 -14.67 -28.61 -5.72
CA LYS A 536 -14.75 -28.34 -7.16
C LYS A 536 -16.05 -28.93 -7.69
N LEU A 537 -16.88 -28.10 -8.29
CA LEU A 537 -18.23 -28.45 -8.71
C LEU A 537 -18.46 -28.09 -10.17
N GLN A 538 -19.28 -28.88 -10.85
CA GLN A 538 -19.83 -28.52 -12.16
C GLN A 538 -20.93 -27.48 -11.99
N VAL A 539 -21.09 -26.60 -12.98
CA VAL A 539 -22.05 -25.51 -12.91
C VAL A 539 -23.30 -25.86 -13.69
N GLN A 540 -24.44 -25.87 -13.00
CA GLN A 540 -25.76 -25.85 -13.63
C GLN A 540 -26.30 -24.44 -13.57
N VAL A 541 -26.48 -23.79 -14.74
CA VAL A 541 -27.03 -22.44 -14.79
C VAL A 541 -28.54 -22.50 -14.60
N VAL A 542 -29.06 -21.77 -13.62
CA VAL A 542 -30.50 -21.64 -13.35
C VAL A 542 -30.99 -20.22 -13.64
N PRO A 543 -32.30 -20.00 -13.84
CA PRO A 543 -32.86 -18.66 -13.98
C PRO A 543 -32.49 -17.76 -12.79
N PRO A 544 -32.48 -16.42 -12.96
CA PRO A 544 -32.17 -15.48 -11.89
C PRO A 544 -33.03 -15.74 -10.65
N GLN A 545 -32.39 -15.83 -9.49
CA GLN A 545 -33.06 -15.97 -8.20
C GLN A 545 -32.86 -14.71 -7.36
N PRO A 546 -33.80 -14.37 -6.46
CA PRO A 546 -33.58 -13.36 -5.43
C PRO A 546 -32.34 -13.68 -4.59
N ASP A 547 -31.67 -12.65 -4.07
CA ASP A 547 -30.60 -12.75 -3.06
C ASP A 547 -29.33 -13.50 -3.45
N ASN A 548 -29.07 -13.70 -4.75
CA ASN A 548 -27.89 -14.44 -5.24
C ASN A 548 -27.75 -15.84 -4.60
N GLY A 549 -28.88 -16.51 -4.40
CA GLY A 549 -28.94 -17.83 -3.80
C GLY A 549 -28.32 -18.92 -4.66
N LEU A 550 -27.65 -19.87 -4.00
CA LEU A 550 -27.09 -21.08 -4.61
C LEU A 550 -27.62 -22.33 -3.92
N SER A 551 -27.80 -23.38 -4.72
CA SER A 551 -28.16 -24.72 -4.22
C SER A 551 -26.96 -25.67 -4.37
N LEU A 552 -26.69 -26.42 -3.30
CA LEU A 552 -25.60 -27.38 -3.18
C LEU A 552 -26.13 -28.70 -2.60
N HIS A 553 -25.51 -29.83 -2.92
CA HIS A 553 -25.88 -31.11 -2.30
C HIS A 553 -25.44 -31.15 -0.82
N PRO A 554 -26.16 -31.86 0.07
CA PRO A 554 -25.80 -31.95 1.50
C PRO A 554 -24.38 -32.49 1.75
N ASP A 555 -23.90 -33.42 0.93
CA ASP A 555 -22.53 -33.93 1.06
C ASP A 555 -21.47 -32.88 0.72
N ASP A 556 -21.72 -32.05 -0.29
CA ASP A 556 -20.81 -30.97 -0.67
C ASP A 556 -20.76 -29.90 0.44
N LEU A 557 -21.92 -29.58 1.02
CA LEU A 557 -22.04 -28.73 2.20
C LEU A 557 -21.28 -29.30 3.40
N ALA A 558 -21.38 -30.61 3.66
CA ALA A 558 -20.65 -31.26 4.74
C ALA A 558 -19.12 -31.16 4.56
N VAL A 559 -18.61 -31.35 3.34
CA VAL A 559 -17.18 -31.19 3.02
C VAL A 559 -16.72 -29.74 3.21
N MET A 560 -17.57 -28.78 2.81
CA MET A 560 -17.34 -27.34 3.03
C MET A 560 -17.59 -26.91 4.48
N SER A 561 -18.10 -27.81 5.32
CA SER A 561 -18.60 -27.50 6.67
C SER A 561 -19.51 -26.27 6.66
N ALA A 562 -20.35 -26.14 5.63
CA ALA A 562 -21.26 -25.01 5.40
C ALA A 562 -22.70 -25.42 5.67
N ASP A 563 -23.49 -24.47 6.16
CA ASP A 563 -24.90 -24.63 6.45
C ASP A 563 -25.75 -23.74 5.53
N VAL A 564 -27.04 -24.04 5.39
CA VAL A 564 -27.97 -23.14 4.67
C VAL A 564 -28.01 -21.78 5.38
N GLY A 565 -27.87 -20.70 4.61
CA GLY A 565 -27.71 -19.33 5.12
C GLY A 565 -26.26 -18.87 5.21
N ASP A 566 -25.27 -19.76 5.10
CA ASP A 566 -23.87 -19.34 5.08
C ASP A 566 -23.52 -18.62 3.78
N MET A 567 -22.69 -17.58 3.89
CA MET A 567 -22.06 -16.96 2.73
C MET A 567 -20.95 -17.84 2.17
N ILE A 568 -20.97 -18.02 0.86
CA ILE A 568 -20.01 -18.79 0.09
C ILE A 568 -19.39 -17.95 -1.02
N TYR A 569 -18.19 -18.36 -1.42
CA TYR A 569 -17.44 -17.75 -2.50
C TYR A 569 -17.31 -18.76 -3.63
N VAL A 570 -17.79 -18.37 -4.80
CA VAL A 570 -17.73 -19.17 -6.02
C VAL A 570 -16.72 -18.52 -6.95
N ALA A 571 -15.70 -19.26 -7.34
CA ALA A 571 -14.68 -18.82 -8.27
C ALA A 571 -14.47 -19.83 -9.39
N ASP A 572 -13.90 -19.36 -10.50
CA ASP A 572 -13.45 -20.22 -11.59
C ASP A 572 -12.58 -21.39 -11.09
N GLY A 573 -12.70 -22.56 -11.74
CA GLY A 573 -11.91 -23.76 -11.45
C GLY A 573 -10.39 -23.52 -11.37
N ARG A 574 -9.88 -22.53 -12.11
CA ARG A 574 -8.47 -22.18 -12.21
C ARG A 574 -8.04 -21.25 -11.08
N TRP A 575 -7.38 -21.82 -10.08
CA TRP A 575 -6.94 -21.11 -8.88
C TRP A 575 -6.02 -19.91 -9.15
N TYR A 576 -5.20 -19.96 -10.21
CA TYR A 576 -4.23 -18.92 -10.56
C TYR A 576 -4.86 -17.62 -11.06
N LEU A 577 -6.16 -17.62 -11.39
CA LEU A 577 -6.91 -16.39 -11.68
C LEU A 577 -7.17 -15.55 -10.42
N GLY A 578 -6.96 -16.13 -9.23
CA GLY A 578 -6.99 -15.46 -7.94
C GLY A 578 -8.23 -14.62 -7.65
N GLY A 579 -9.37 -14.95 -8.29
CA GLY A 579 -10.64 -14.26 -8.09
C GLY A 579 -11.06 -13.30 -9.20
N LEU A 580 -10.31 -13.18 -10.31
CA LEU A 580 -10.73 -12.37 -11.48
C LEU A 580 -12.13 -12.73 -12.01
N ARG A 581 -12.54 -13.99 -11.83
CA ARG A 581 -13.86 -14.53 -12.18
C ARG A 581 -14.43 -15.23 -10.95
N ALA A 582 -15.06 -14.44 -10.09
CA ALA A 582 -15.63 -14.94 -8.85
C ALA A 582 -16.78 -14.07 -8.35
N ALA A 583 -17.58 -14.61 -7.43
CA ALA A 583 -18.72 -13.95 -6.83
C ALA A 583 -18.93 -14.40 -5.38
N HIS A 584 -19.53 -13.51 -4.57
CA HIS A 584 -20.13 -13.87 -3.30
C HIS A 584 -21.59 -14.31 -3.52
N ALA A 585 -22.01 -15.31 -2.76
CA ALA A 585 -23.35 -15.85 -2.82
C ALA A 585 -23.74 -16.43 -1.45
N VAL A 586 -25.01 -16.83 -1.30
CA VAL A 586 -25.53 -17.44 -0.08
C VAL A 586 -26.09 -18.81 -0.40
N VAL A 587 -25.87 -19.79 0.48
CA VAL A 587 -26.52 -21.10 0.36
C VAL A 587 -28.00 -20.94 0.70
N THR A 588 -28.89 -21.10 -0.28
CA THR A 588 -30.35 -20.96 -0.07
C THR A 588 -31.07 -22.29 0.05
N SER A 589 -30.54 -23.35 -0.56
CA SER A 589 -31.11 -24.68 -0.46
C SER A 589 -30.07 -25.78 -0.57
N SER A 590 -30.44 -26.98 -0.11
CA SER A 590 -29.61 -28.18 -0.12
C SER A 590 -30.15 -29.27 -1.07
N ASP A 591 -30.92 -28.89 -2.08
CA ASP A 591 -31.64 -29.77 -3.02
C ASP A 591 -30.88 -29.97 -4.35
N GLY A 592 -29.55 -29.93 -4.28
CA GLY A 592 -28.65 -30.10 -5.42
C GLY A 592 -28.39 -31.57 -5.77
N GLU A 593 -27.70 -31.78 -6.90
CA GLU A 593 -27.06 -33.06 -7.21
C GLU A 593 -25.61 -33.02 -6.71
N GLN A 594 -25.10 -34.14 -6.21
CA GLN A 594 -23.72 -34.20 -5.71
C GLN A 594 -22.73 -33.85 -6.82
N GLY A 595 -21.80 -32.94 -6.52
CA GLY A 595 -20.80 -32.49 -7.49
C GLY A 595 -21.29 -31.40 -8.45
N VAL A 596 -22.54 -30.93 -8.30
CA VAL A 596 -23.15 -29.87 -9.12
C VAL A 596 -23.61 -28.71 -8.25
N VAL A 597 -23.26 -27.48 -8.63
CA VAL A 597 -23.78 -26.26 -8.04
C VAL A 597 -24.75 -25.58 -9.00
N LYS A 598 -25.95 -25.27 -8.52
CA LYS A 598 -26.94 -24.50 -9.28
C LYS A 598 -26.66 -23.01 -9.07
N ILE A 599 -26.23 -22.32 -10.13
CA ILE A 599 -25.86 -20.89 -10.10
C ILE A 599 -26.84 -20.07 -10.95
N PRO A 600 -27.44 -19.01 -10.39
CA PRO A 600 -28.24 -18.04 -11.15
C PRO A 600 -27.46 -17.41 -12.32
N SER A 601 -28.12 -17.27 -13.47
CA SER A 601 -27.50 -16.73 -14.69
C SER A 601 -26.94 -15.31 -14.52
N ASN A 602 -27.56 -14.47 -13.68
CA ASN A 602 -27.05 -13.13 -13.37
C ASN A 602 -25.66 -13.19 -12.72
N ILE A 603 -25.44 -14.10 -11.75
CA ILE A 603 -24.11 -14.29 -11.13
C ILE A 603 -23.08 -14.71 -12.18
N VAL A 604 -23.44 -15.62 -13.08
CA VAL A 604 -22.54 -16.10 -14.14
C VAL A 604 -22.16 -14.97 -15.09
N HIS A 605 -23.13 -14.19 -15.57
CA HIS A 605 -22.90 -13.13 -16.56
C HIS A 605 -22.20 -11.90 -15.97
N GLU A 606 -22.58 -11.45 -14.78
CA GLU A 606 -21.98 -10.27 -14.13
C GLU A 606 -20.51 -10.52 -13.78
N ASN A 607 -20.17 -11.73 -13.36
CA ASN A 607 -18.83 -12.10 -12.90
C ASN A 607 -17.98 -12.81 -13.96
N ASN A 608 -18.49 -12.91 -15.20
CA ASN A 608 -17.87 -13.62 -16.31
C ASN A 608 -17.40 -15.03 -15.90
N LEU A 609 -18.20 -15.80 -15.15
CA LEU A 609 -17.86 -17.18 -14.84
C LEU A 609 -17.91 -18.03 -16.12
N LEU A 610 -17.11 -19.09 -16.17
CA LEU A 610 -17.05 -20.04 -17.29
C LEU A 610 -17.58 -21.41 -16.82
N PRO A 611 -18.90 -21.69 -16.97
CA PRO A 611 -19.53 -22.91 -16.50
C PRO A 611 -18.81 -24.20 -16.97
N GLU A 612 -18.31 -24.19 -18.19
CA GLU A 612 -17.61 -25.33 -18.84
C GLU A 612 -16.26 -25.67 -18.20
N LYS A 613 -15.71 -24.78 -17.36
CA LYS A 613 -14.46 -25.02 -16.62
C LYS A 613 -14.70 -25.49 -15.18
N GLY A 614 -15.97 -25.60 -14.77
CA GLY A 614 -16.35 -25.83 -13.39
C GLY A 614 -15.95 -24.67 -12.47
N VAL A 615 -16.37 -24.75 -11.22
CA VAL A 615 -16.09 -23.74 -10.20
C VAL A 615 -15.49 -24.36 -8.94
N ARG A 616 -14.72 -23.54 -8.22
CA ARG A 616 -14.31 -23.77 -6.85
C ARG A 616 -15.27 -23.05 -5.94
N VAL A 617 -15.85 -23.78 -4.99
CA VAL A 617 -16.78 -23.24 -4.01
C VAL A 617 -16.19 -23.43 -2.61
N GLU A 618 -16.22 -22.37 -1.81
CA GLU A 618 -15.73 -22.39 -0.43
C GLU A 618 -16.57 -21.49 0.47
N LYS A 619 -16.62 -21.81 1.77
CA LYS A 619 -17.30 -21.00 2.77
C LYS A 619 -16.46 -19.78 3.15
N LEU A 620 -17.09 -18.62 3.29
CA LEU A 620 -16.43 -17.41 3.76
C LEU A 620 -16.31 -17.39 5.28
N LEU A 621 -15.07 -17.49 5.77
CA LEU A 621 -14.71 -17.40 7.19
C LEU A 621 -14.73 -15.98 7.74
#